data_AF-A0A392QNL6-F1
#
_entry.id   AF-A0A392QNL6-F1
#
_cell.length_a   1.000
_cell.length_b   1.000
_cell.length_c   1.000
_cell.angle_alpha   90.00
_cell.angle_beta   90.00
_cell.angle_gamma   90.00
#
_symmetry.space_group_name_H-M   'P 1'
#
loop_
_entity.id
_entity.type
_entity.pdbx_description
1 polymer ?
#
loop_
_entity_poly.entity_id
_entity_poly.type
_entity_poly.pdbx_seq_one_letter_code
_entity_poly.pdbx_strand_id
1 'polypeptide(L)'
;MGYVKSFNLNGIYIETTVTNERNVIDDHISRFERQVNDYDNCMTKFFGFDTEWRVSSYGVACCQCAISLADGRSCLIIPLSSSVTVSIPQSLVNFLSHPNYTFVGIGIKDNVTDIKNVYGIGCRNAVELGPWAARVYCSTRMSYYGVD
;
A
#
# COMPACT_ATOMS: atom_id res chain seq x y z
N MET A 1 -8.51 -19.04 2.39
CA MET A 1 -7.77 -18.61 3.59
C MET A 1 -6.47 -17.98 3.12
N GLY A 2 -6.21 -16.71 3.44
CA GLY A 2 -4.97 -16.03 3.06
C GLY A 2 -3.74 -16.64 3.75
N TYR A 3 -2.56 -16.45 3.17
CA TYR A 3 -1.29 -16.84 3.79
C TYR A 3 -0.89 -15.78 4.82
N VAL A 4 -0.67 -16.18 6.07
CA VAL A 4 -0.26 -15.28 7.14
C VAL A 4 1.13 -15.66 7.64
N LYS A 5 2.02 -14.67 7.75
CA LYS A 5 3.37 -14.84 8.30
C LYS A 5 3.74 -13.63 9.15
N SER A 6 4.34 -13.87 10.30
CA SER A 6 4.93 -12.81 11.11
C SER A 6 6.45 -12.80 10.99
N PHE A 7 7.04 -11.60 11.00
CA PHE A 7 8.49 -11.43 11.07
C PHE A 7 8.87 -10.29 12.01
N ASN A 8 10.08 -10.33 12.57
CA ASN A 8 10.61 -9.27 13.41
C ASN A 8 11.44 -8.30 12.56
N LEU A 9 11.09 -7.02 12.62
CA LEU A 9 11.84 -5.93 12.02
C LEU A 9 12.23 -4.95 13.14
N ASN A 10 13.51 -4.93 13.48
CA ASN A 10 14.07 -4.03 14.52
C ASN A 10 13.31 -4.10 15.86
N GLY A 11 12.90 -5.29 16.29
CA GLY A 11 12.17 -5.49 17.54
C GLY A 11 10.64 -5.33 17.42
N ILE A 12 10.12 -4.89 16.27
CA ILE A 12 8.69 -4.83 15.98
C ILE A 12 8.27 -6.09 15.24
N TYR A 13 7.25 -6.78 15.75
CA TYR A 13 6.64 -7.91 15.05
C TYR A 13 5.61 -7.39 14.05
N ILE A 14 5.81 -7.70 12.77
CA ILE A 14 4.92 -7.36 11.68
C ILE A 14 4.17 -8.61 11.26
N GLU A 15 2.85 -8.61 11.41
CA GLU A 15 1.97 -9.65 10.87
C GLU A 15 1.63 -9.31 9.41
N THR A 16 1.99 -10.19 8.48
CA THR A 16 1.73 -10.01 7.05
C THR A 16 0.72 -11.01 6.55
N THR A 17 -0.35 -10.52 5.92
CA THR A 17 -1.36 -11.31 5.22
C THR A 17 -1.17 -11.15 3.71
N VAL A 18 -0.99 -12.25 2.99
CA VAL A 18 -0.96 -12.30 1.52
C VAL A 18 -2.23 -12.98 1.04
N THR A 19 -3.05 -12.29 0.25
CA THR A 19 -4.35 -12.81 -0.18
C THR A 19 -4.90 -12.10 -1.41
N ASN A 20 -5.62 -12.84 -2.26
CA ASN A 20 -6.50 -12.30 -3.30
C ASN A 20 -8.00 -12.55 -2.97
N GLU A 21 -8.31 -13.08 -1.80
CA GLU A 21 -9.67 -13.39 -1.37
C GLU A 21 -10.36 -12.13 -0.82
N ARG A 22 -11.44 -11.71 -1.47
CA ARG A 22 -12.23 -10.52 -1.11
C ARG A 22 -12.53 -10.41 0.38
N ASN A 23 -13.08 -11.47 0.98
CA ASN A 23 -13.49 -11.44 2.39
C ASN A 23 -12.31 -11.23 3.35
N VAL A 24 -11.12 -11.75 3.00
CA VAL A 24 -9.91 -11.57 3.82
C VAL A 24 -9.38 -10.15 3.68
N ILE A 25 -9.46 -9.58 2.47
CA ILE A 25 -9.11 -8.17 2.22
C ILE A 25 -10.05 -7.25 2.99
N ASP A 26 -11.36 -7.48 2.90
CA ASP A 26 -12.39 -6.69 3.61
C ASP A 26 -12.19 -6.73 5.14
N ASP A 27 -11.93 -7.91 5.70
CA ASP A 27 -11.65 -8.05 7.14
C ASP A 27 -10.36 -7.34 7.55
N HIS A 28 -9.30 -7.46 6.75
CA HIS A 28 -8.02 -6.82 7.06
C HIS A 28 -8.11 -5.29 6.98
N ILE A 29 -8.78 -4.73 5.97
CA ILE A 29 -9.05 -3.30 5.89
C ILE A 29 -9.88 -2.84 7.09
N SER A 30 -10.91 -3.59 7.48
CA SER A 30 -11.70 -3.29 8.67
C SER A 30 -10.87 -3.29 9.95
N ARG A 31 -9.78 -4.07 10.02
CA ARG A 31 -8.81 -4.01 11.13
C ARG A 31 -7.97 -2.75 11.08
N PHE A 32 -7.45 -2.36 9.92
CA PHE A 32 -6.76 -1.07 9.74
C PHE A 32 -7.63 0.10 10.19
N GLU A 33 -8.93 0.08 9.88
CA GLU A 33 -9.83 1.16 10.25
C GLU A 33 -10.16 1.17 11.75
N ARG A 34 -10.40 -0.01 12.35
CA ARG A 34 -10.74 -0.16 13.78
C ARG A 34 -9.62 0.25 14.72
N GLN A 35 -8.37 -0.10 14.40
CA GLN A 35 -7.21 0.26 15.22
C GLN A 35 -7.04 1.77 15.40
N VAL A 36 -7.82 2.56 14.68
CA VAL A 36 -7.67 4.00 14.67
C VAL A 36 -8.89 4.74 15.23
N ASN A 37 -9.93 4.03 15.66
CA ASN A 37 -11.05 4.67 16.36
C ASN A 37 -10.72 4.99 17.84
N ASP A 38 -9.52 4.62 18.32
CA ASP A 38 -9.10 4.77 19.73
C ASP A 38 -8.29 6.05 20.03
N TYR A 39 -7.89 6.84 19.02
CA TYR A 39 -7.05 8.03 19.23
C TYR A 39 -7.52 9.20 18.35
N ASP A 40 -8.28 10.13 18.95
CA ASP A 40 -8.72 11.44 18.42
C ASP A 40 -9.21 11.50 16.95
N ASN A 41 -10.52 11.73 16.79
CA ASN A 41 -11.25 11.92 15.52
C ASN A 41 -10.75 13.04 14.56
N CYS A 42 -9.59 13.66 14.83
CA CYS A 42 -9.02 14.77 14.06
C CYS A 42 -7.67 14.44 13.39
N MET A 43 -7.03 13.30 13.70
CA MET A 43 -5.70 12.98 13.15
C MET A 43 -5.79 12.31 11.76
N THR A 44 -4.98 12.82 10.82
CA THR A 44 -4.69 12.12 9.56
C THR A 44 -3.95 10.81 9.85
N LYS A 45 -4.41 9.71 9.25
CA LYS A 45 -3.79 8.39 9.38
C LYS A 45 -2.76 8.18 8.30
N PHE A 46 -1.70 7.44 8.58
CA PHE A 46 -0.65 7.13 7.61
C PHE A 46 -0.56 5.62 7.39
N PHE A 47 -0.46 5.23 6.12
CA PHE A 47 -0.23 3.86 5.71
C PHE A 47 0.98 3.80 4.78
N GLY A 48 1.86 2.83 4.99
CA GLY A 48 2.87 2.48 4.01
C GLY A 48 2.20 1.91 2.76
N PHE A 49 2.67 2.30 1.58
CA PHE A 49 2.17 1.84 0.30
C PHE A 49 3.33 1.51 -0.62
N ASP A 50 3.24 0.37 -1.28
CA ASP A 50 4.21 -0.06 -2.28
C ASP A 50 3.56 -0.98 -3.33
N THR A 51 4.18 -1.10 -4.51
CA THR A 51 3.74 -2.02 -5.57
C THR A 51 4.88 -2.76 -6.22
N GLU A 52 4.72 -4.06 -6.38
CA GLU A 52 5.68 -4.92 -7.06
C GLU A 52 5.10 -5.42 -8.38
N TRP A 53 5.81 -5.19 -9.50
CA TRP A 53 5.33 -5.53 -10.83
C TRP A 53 6.10 -6.68 -11.43
N ARG A 54 5.38 -7.67 -11.97
CA ARG A 54 6.01 -8.76 -12.71
C ARG A 54 6.39 -8.29 -14.10
N VAL A 55 7.68 -8.31 -14.41
CA VAL A 55 8.17 -8.11 -15.78
C VAL A 55 8.19 -9.47 -16.49
N SER A 56 7.63 -9.54 -17.70
CA SER A 56 7.75 -10.76 -18.52
C SER A 56 9.20 -10.96 -18.98
N SER A 57 9.54 -12.20 -19.34
CA SER A 57 10.86 -12.54 -19.91
C SER A 57 11.19 -11.82 -21.23
N TYR A 58 10.22 -11.12 -21.84
CA TYR A 58 10.41 -10.30 -23.04
C TYR A 58 10.50 -8.80 -22.73
N GLY A 59 10.62 -8.40 -21.45
CA GLY A 59 10.71 -7.00 -21.04
C GLY A 59 9.38 -6.23 -21.12
N VAL A 60 8.27 -6.91 -21.44
CA VAL A 60 6.93 -6.31 -21.41
C VAL A 60 6.36 -6.45 -20.00
N ALA A 61 5.86 -5.37 -19.40
CA ALA A 61 5.18 -5.43 -18.12
C ALA A 61 3.99 -6.40 -18.20
N CYS A 62 3.99 -7.45 -17.37
CA CYS A 62 2.78 -8.24 -17.21
C CYS A 62 1.76 -7.42 -16.43
N CYS A 63 0.47 -7.60 -16.73
CA CYS A 63 -0.61 -7.09 -15.90
C CYS A 63 -0.75 -7.91 -14.60
N GLN A 64 0.36 -8.18 -13.92
CA GLN A 64 0.45 -8.83 -12.62
C GLN A 64 1.25 -7.91 -11.70
N CYS A 65 0.61 -7.51 -10.61
CA CYS A 65 1.14 -6.57 -9.63
C CYS A 65 0.78 -7.07 -8.23
N ALA A 66 1.59 -6.81 -7.22
CA ALA A 66 1.18 -6.95 -5.83
C ALA A 66 1.15 -5.58 -5.17
N ILE A 67 0.01 -5.20 -4.59
CA ILE A 67 -0.09 -3.98 -3.77
C ILE A 67 0.21 -4.37 -2.33
N SER A 68 1.07 -3.61 -1.65
CA SER A 68 1.38 -3.77 -0.23
C SER A 68 0.89 -2.55 0.55
N LEU A 69 0.15 -2.79 1.63
CA LEU A 69 -0.36 -1.77 2.54
C LEU A 69 0.07 -2.08 3.97
N ALA A 70 0.61 -1.12 4.71
CA ALA A 70 1.06 -1.34 6.08
C ALA A 70 0.66 -0.22 7.04
N ASP A 71 0.33 -0.56 8.29
CA ASP A 71 0.03 0.39 9.38
C ASP A 71 1.16 0.48 10.44
N GLY A 72 2.28 -0.23 10.20
CA GLY A 72 3.44 -0.31 11.09
C GLY A 72 3.51 -1.59 11.94
N ARG A 73 2.41 -2.34 12.11
CA ARG A 73 2.41 -3.65 12.80
C ARG A 73 1.72 -4.75 12.00
N SER A 74 0.90 -4.37 11.04
CA SER A 74 0.19 -5.25 10.13
C SER A 74 0.47 -4.83 8.69
N CYS A 75 0.62 -5.81 7.82
CA CYS A 75 0.82 -5.63 6.40
C CYS A 75 -0.16 -6.50 5.60
N LEU A 76 -0.81 -5.92 4.60
CA LEU A 76 -1.68 -6.59 3.66
C LEU A 76 -1.06 -6.53 2.27
N ILE A 77 -0.76 -7.70 1.71
CA ILE A 77 -0.26 -7.85 0.35
C ILE A 77 -1.36 -8.46 -0.50
N ILE A 78 -1.74 -7.75 -1.57
CA ILE A 78 -2.83 -8.10 -2.47
C ILE A 78 -2.26 -8.39 -3.85
N PRO A 79 -2.07 -9.66 -4.23
CA PRO A 79 -1.71 -10.03 -5.59
C PRO A 79 -2.87 -9.75 -6.56
N LEU A 80 -2.61 -8.93 -7.57
CA LEU A 80 -3.50 -8.56 -8.66
C LEU A 80 -3.05 -9.22 -9.96
N SER A 81 -4.01 -9.58 -10.80
CA SER A 81 -3.77 -9.97 -12.19
C SER A 81 -4.88 -9.45 -13.10
N SER A 82 -4.63 -9.32 -14.40
CA SER A 82 -5.62 -8.83 -15.38
C SER A 82 -6.94 -9.61 -15.38
N SER A 83 -6.93 -10.90 -15.06
CA SER A 83 -8.15 -11.72 -14.93
C SER A 83 -8.95 -11.44 -13.65
N VAL A 84 -8.37 -10.73 -12.69
CA VAL A 84 -8.87 -10.57 -11.30
C VAL A 84 -9.49 -9.18 -11.09
N THR A 85 -9.50 -8.31 -12.11
CA THR A 85 -10.11 -6.96 -12.06
C THR A 85 -11.59 -6.96 -11.67
N VAL A 86 -12.35 -8.01 -12.02
CA VAL A 86 -13.76 -8.20 -11.61
C VAL A 86 -13.92 -8.42 -10.08
N SER A 87 -12.82 -8.63 -9.35
CA SER A 87 -12.86 -9.02 -7.94
C SER A 87 -12.34 -7.98 -6.94
N ILE A 88 -11.87 -6.81 -7.40
CA ILE A 88 -11.33 -5.77 -6.51
C ILE A 88 -12.40 -5.36 -5.48
N PRO A 89 -12.13 -5.52 -4.18
CA PRO A 89 -13.11 -5.19 -3.15
C PRO A 89 -13.37 -3.68 -3.08
N GLN A 90 -14.64 -3.28 -2.95
CA GLN A 90 -15.00 -1.87 -2.82
C GLN A 90 -14.41 -1.24 -1.54
N SER A 91 -14.21 -2.05 -0.49
CA SER A 91 -13.51 -1.63 0.73
C SER A 91 -12.12 -1.08 0.44
N LEU A 92 -11.33 -1.73 -0.43
CA LEU A 92 -10.00 -1.28 -0.83
C LEU A 92 -10.05 0.05 -1.58
N VAL A 93 -10.98 0.17 -2.53
CA VAL A 93 -11.17 1.42 -3.29
C VAL A 93 -11.55 2.58 -2.36
N ASN A 94 -12.48 2.33 -1.44
CA ASN A 94 -12.92 3.32 -0.45
C ASN A 94 -11.78 3.70 0.50
N PHE A 95 -11.02 2.71 0.97
CA PHE A 95 -9.87 2.90 1.84
C PHE A 95 -8.79 3.78 1.20
N LEU A 96 -8.38 3.48 -0.05
CA LEU A 96 -7.41 4.27 -0.80
C LEU A 96 -7.92 5.68 -1.18
N SER A 97 -9.24 5.86 -1.21
CA SER A 97 -9.90 7.13 -1.54
C SER A 97 -10.30 7.96 -0.30
N HIS A 98 -10.06 7.45 0.91
CA HIS A 98 -10.53 8.05 2.14
C HIS A 98 -9.79 9.38 2.41
N PRO A 99 -10.50 10.51 2.61
CA PRO A 99 -9.89 11.83 2.70
C PRO A 99 -8.96 12.01 3.90
N ASN A 100 -9.17 11.25 4.98
CA ASN A 100 -8.36 11.35 6.20
C ASN A 100 -7.18 10.36 6.24
N TYR A 101 -6.99 9.55 5.19
CA TYR A 101 -5.90 8.57 5.12
C TYR A 101 -4.85 9.08 4.15
N THR A 102 -3.59 8.99 4.52
CA THR A 102 -2.42 9.34 3.72
C THR A 102 -1.60 8.10 3.47
N PHE A 103 -1.23 7.87 2.22
CA PHE A 103 -0.43 6.74 1.79
C PHE A 103 0.97 7.26 1.48
N VAL A 104 1.98 6.63 2.07
CA VAL A 104 3.37 7.08 2.01
C VAL A 104 4.20 5.96 1.42
N GLY A 105 5.03 6.28 0.44
CA GLY A 105 5.90 5.32 -0.23
C GLY A 105 7.03 6.02 -0.98
N ILE A 106 7.88 5.22 -1.61
CA ILE A 106 8.95 5.70 -2.50
C ILE A 106 8.55 5.34 -3.93
N GLY A 107 8.60 6.30 -4.85
CA GLY A 107 8.04 6.14 -6.20
C GLY A 107 6.51 6.02 -6.22
N ILE A 108 5.83 6.33 -5.11
CA ILE A 108 4.39 6.06 -4.92
C ILE A 108 3.53 6.73 -6.00
N LYS A 109 3.93 7.91 -6.48
CA LYS A 109 3.16 8.62 -7.51
C LYS A 109 3.12 7.84 -8.83
N ASP A 110 4.23 7.23 -9.19
CA ASP A 110 4.34 6.40 -10.39
C ASP A 110 3.59 5.09 -10.16
N ASN A 111 3.79 4.45 -9.00
CA ASN A 111 3.04 3.24 -8.62
C ASN A 111 1.51 3.43 -8.70
N VAL A 112 0.99 4.52 -8.11
CA VAL A 112 -0.44 4.87 -8.12
C VAL A 112 -0.92 5.15 -9.54
N THR A 113 -0.11 5.81 -10.36
CA THR A 113 -0.43 6.06 -11.77
C THR A 113 -0.54 4.75 -12.54
N ASP A 114 0.40 3.83 -12.34
CA ASP A 114 0.44 2.54 -13.03
C ASP A 114 -0.73 1.63 -12.60
N ILE A 115 -1.02 1.50 -11.30
CA ILE A 115 -2.17 0.69 -10.86
C ILE A 115 -3.51 1.30 -11.30
N LYS A 116 -3.60 2.63 -11.43
CA LYS A 116 -4.78 3.30 -11.96
C LYS A 116 -4.97 2.99 -13.44
N ASN A 117 -3.89 3.03 -14.21
CA ASN A 117 -3.93 2.76 -15.65
C ASN A 117 -4.25 1.29 -15.95
N VAL A 118 -3.71 0.35 -15.17
CA VAL A 118 -3.86 -1.10 -15.41
C VAL A 118 -5.12 -1.68 -14.75
N TYR A 119 -5.45 -1.24 -13.53
CA TYR A 119 -6.51 -1.84 -12.71
C TYR A 119 -7.65 -0.87 -12.37
N GLY A 120 -7.55 0.41 -12.73
CA GLY A 120 -8.55 1.42 -12.37
C GLY A 120 -8.53 1.83 -10.89
N ILE A 121 -7.52 1.41 -10.12
CA ILE A 121 -7.41 1.70 -8.68
C ILE A 121 -6.65 3.01 -8.49
N GLY A 122 -7.32 4.03 -7.94
CA GLY A 122 -6.69 5.29 -7.55
C GLY A 122 -6.31 5.32 -6.07
N CYS A 123 -5.46 6.28 -5.71
CA CYS A 123 -5.14 6.64 -4.32
C CYS A 123 -5.25 8.16 -4.17
N ARG A 124 -6.04 8.63 -3.21
CA ARG A 124 -6.37 10.06 -3.08
C ARG A 124 -5.20 10.88 -2.53
N ASN A 125 -4.57 10.42 -1.46
CA ASN A 125 -3.56 11.16 -0.73
C ASN A 125 -2.23 10.39 -0.75
N ALA A 126 -1.56 10.36 -1.91
CA ALA A 126 -0.24 9.74 -2.06
C ALA A 126 0.88 10.75 -1.77
N VAL A 127 1.79 10.41 -0.86
CA VAL A 127 2.91 11.25 -0.42
C VAL A 127 4.24 10.55 -0.67
N GLU A 128 5.07 11.21 -1.47
CA GLU A 128 6.43 10.75 -1.77
C GLU A 128 7.34 10.98 -0.55
N LEU A 129 7.89 9.89 0.00
CA LEU A 129 8.64 9.92 1.25
C LEU A 129 9.98 10.66 1.10
N GLY A 130 10.71 10.46 0.00
CA GLY A 130 12.04 11.04 -0.20
C GLY A 130 12.06 12.58 -0.12
N PRO A 131 11.31 13.31 -0.95
CA PRO A 131 11.20 14.76 -0.88
C PRO A 131 10.63 15.26 0.44
N TRP A 132 9.74 14.51 1.09
CA TRP A 132 9.21 14.86 2.40
C TRP A 132 10.30 14.80 3.47
N ALA A 133 11.08 13.71 3.51
CA ALA A 133 12.22 13.55 4.40
C ALA A 133 13.29 14.63 4.15
N ALA A 134 13.58 14.97 2.89
CA ALA A 134 14.54 16.03 2.56
C ALA A 134 14.16 17.39 3.13
N ARG A 135 12.86 17.71 3.16
CA ARG A 135 12.35 18.94 3.77
C ARG A 135 12.48 18.89 5.30
N VAL A 136 12.09 17.78 5.93
CA VAL A 136 12.12 17.64 7.40
C VAL A 136 13.55 17.67 7.94
N TYR A 137 14.48 16.96 7.28
CA TYR A 137 15.87 16.88 7.71
C TYR A 137 16.76 17.99 7.14
N CYS A 138 16.21 18.94 6.37
CA CYS A 138 16.96 19.98 5.67
C CYS A 138 18.16 19.43 4.88
N SER A 139 17.99 18.27 4.24
CA SER A 139 19.06 17.54 3.57
C SER A 139 18.56 17.00 2.24
N THR A 140 19.03 17.58 1.14
CA THR A 140 18.68 17.15 -0.22
C THR A 140 19.09 15.71 -0.50
N ARG A 141 20.07 15.16 0.23
CA ARG A 141 20.47 13.75 0.09
C ARG A 141 19.33 12.80 0.42
N MET A 142 18.41 13.18 1.31
CA MET A 142 17.28 12.34 1.71
C MET A 142 16.32 12.03 0.57
N SER A 143 16.25 12.88 -0.47
CA SER A 143 15.35 12.62 -1.61
C SER A 143 15.80 11.48 -2.53
N TYR A 144 17.02 10.98 -2.34
CA TYR A 144 17.62 9.93 -3.17
C TYR A 144 17.71 8.58 -2.45
N TYR A 145 17.29 8.48 -1.19
CA TYR A 145 17.30 7.19 -0.49
C TYR A 145 16.09 6.36 -0.89
N GLY A 146 16.34 5.09 -1.24
CA GLY A 146 15.32 4.12 -1.64
C GLY A 146 14.75 4.32 -3.05
N VAL A 147 15.39 5.16 -3.87
CA VAL A 147 15.14 5.26 -5.30
C VAL A 147 16.09 4.26 -5.98
N ASP A 148 15.54 3.26 -6.68
CA ASP A 148 16.31 2.27 -7.44
C ASP A 148 16.98 2.86 -8.70
#